data_AF-A0A832G0I4-F1
#
_entry.id   AF-A0A832G0I4-F1
#
_cell.length_a   1.000
_cell.length_b   1.000
_cell.length_c   1.000
_cell.angle_alpha   90.00
_cell.angle_beta   90.00
_cell.angle_gamma   90.00
#
_symmetry.space_group_name_H-M   'P 1'
#
loop_
_entity.id
_entity.type
_entity.pdbx_description
1 polymer ?
#
loop_
_entity_poly.entity_id
_entity_poly.type
_entity_poly.pdbx_seq_one_letter_code
_entity_poly.pdbx_strand_id
1 'polypeptide(L)'
;MILPKISATRIERGNFTGIVESLVNSKFTGFVKVAFRKDELSIAEILFENGKAIAAELTKIKSKKSLGGDNAISEIKDLENVVVEVYTLAPGDVKKIFEMNRGFEVKEMFPLQSVGPKTDLKAKSEKGALLEKYNISLPQENEIESLIENAIGNSEFYVEIEKQKILDKYGIKKPKDEEIEQIIANALGEEIEEVELEADFESVKSEIIKILETKLGKPAKKQ
;
A
#
# COMPACT_ATOMS: atom_id res chain seq x y z
N MET A 1 2.47 0.68 28.12
CA MET A 1 3.42 1.17 27.11
C MET A 1 3.60 2.66 27.37
N ILE A 2 4.81 3.19 27.23
CA ILE A 2 5.09 4.61 27.43
C ILE A 2 4.78 5.32 26.11
N LEU A 3 3.70 6.09 26.08
CA LEU A 3 3.26 6.86 24.92
C LEU A 3 3.12 8.36 25.25
N PRO A 4 3.34 9.24 24.27
CA PRO A 4 3.16 10.67 24.46
C PRO A 4 1.67 11.02 24.66
N LYS A 5 1.42 12.07 25.44
CA LYS A 5 0.08 12.62 25.63
C LYS A 5 -0.21 13.64 24.54
N ILE A 6 -0.81 13.18 23.45
CA ILE A 6 -1.26 14.00 22.32
C ILE A 6 -2.75 13.77 22.07
N SER A 7 -3.40 14.66 21.31
CA SER A 7 -4.79 14.53 20.91
C SER A 7 -4.95 13.52 19.77
N ALA A 8 -6.06 12.78 19.76
CA ALA A 8 -6.38 11.87 18.67
C ALA A 8 -6.60 12.66 17.37
N THR A 9 -5.99 12.19 16.29
CA THR A 9 -6.16 12.74 14.95
C THR A 9 -7.53 12.36 14.39
N ARG A 10 -7.95 11.12 14.62
CA ARG A 10 -9.25 10.59 14.19
C ARG A 10 -9.72 9.47 15.13
N ILE A 11 -11.02 9.22 15.13
CA ILE A 11 -11.66 8.14 15.88
C ILE A 11 -12.50 7.31 14.91
N GLU A 12 -12.25 6.01 14.88
CA GLU A 12 -12.94 5.05 14.04
C GLU A 12 -13.67 4.02 14.90
N ARG A 13 -14.76 3.46 14.36
CA ARG A 13 -15.52 2.41 15.01
C ARG A 13 -15.82 1.30 14.01
N GLY A 14 -15.69 0.06 14.44
CA GLY A 14 -16.03 -1.09 13.62
C GLY A 14 -15.10 -2.27 13.87
N ASN A 15 -14.90 -3.06 12.82
CA ASN A 15 -14.06 -4.23 12.84
C ASN A 15 -12.58 -3.83 12.90
N PHE A 16 -11.83 -4.41 13.84
CA PHE A 16 -10.43 -4.08 14.06
C PHE A 16 -9.55 -4.38 12.84
N THR A 17 -9.76 -5.52 12.19
CA THR A 17 -9.00 -5.92 10.99
C THR A 17 -9.19 -4.91 9.86
N GLY A 18 -10.42 -4.49 9.57
CA GLY A 18 -10.67 -3.49 8.51
C GLY A 18 -10.03 -2.13 8.80
N ILE A 19 -10.04 -1.69 10.06
CA ILE A 19 -9.37 -0.45 10.48
C ILE A 19 -7.86 -0.56 10.33
N VAL A 20 -7.27 -1.68 10.79
CA VAL A 20 -5.82 -1.92 10.67
C VAL A 20 -5.39 -2.02 9.21
N GLU A 21 -6.16 -2.69 8.35
CA GLU A 21 -5.90 -2.76 6.91
C GLU A 21 -5.82 -1.37 6.28
N SER A 22 -6.74 -0.46 6.63
CA SER A 22 -6.68 0.94 6.18
C SER A 22 -5.37 1.62 6.61
N LEU A 23 -4.95 1.41 7.87
CA LEU A 23 -3.71 1.97 8.39
C LEU A 23 -2.48 1.40 7.69
N VAL A 24 -2.44 0.09 7.42
CA VAL A 24 -1.32 -0.52 6.70
C VAL A 24 -1.25 -0.02 5.26
N ASN A 25 -2.37 0.00 4.55
CA ASN A 25 -2.42 0.46 3.16
C ASN A 25 -2.01 1.94 3.02
N SER A 26 -2.30 2.75 4.03
CA SER A 26 -1.89 4.16 4.09
C SER A 26 -0.43 4.37 4.53
N LYS A 27 0.33 3.29 4.80
CA LYS A 27 1.69 3.36 5.36
C LYS A 27 1.77 4.18 6.66
N PHE A 28 0.75 4.02 7.51
CA PHE A 28 0.58 4.81 8.71
C PHE A 28 1.80 4.75 9.65
N THR A 29 2.15 5.89 10.23
CA THR A 29 3.22 6.02 11.23
C THR A 29 2.68 6.80 12.43
N GLY A 30 2.73 6.17 13.61
CA GLY A 30 2.05 6.69 14.79
C GLY A 30 1.67 5.57 15.75
N PHE A 31 0.71 5.83 16.64
CA PHE A 31 0.12 4.78 17.46
C PHE A 31 -1.40 4.85 17.41
N VAL A 32 -2.04 3.75 17.81
CA VAL A 32 -3.49 3.68 17.95
C VAL A 32 -3.85 3.16 19.33
N LYS A 33 -4.98 3.63 19.86
CA LYS A 33 -5.60 3.09 21.07
C LYS A 33 -6.90 2.43 20.70
N VAL A 34 -7.03 1.16 21.04
CA VAL A 34 -8.17 0.30 20.73
C VAL A 34 -8.89 0.02 22.03
N ALA A 35 -10.05 0.63 22.22
CA ALA A 35 -10.93 0.35 23.35
C ALA A 35 -11.99 -0.67 22.93
N PHE A 36 -12.15 -1.73 23.72
CA PHE A 36 -13.12 -2.78 23.46
C PHE A 36 -13.57 -3.46 24.74
N ARG A 37 -14.69 -4.19 24.66
CA ARG A 37 -15.23 -4.97 25.77
C ARG A 37 -15.51 -6.40 25.31
N LYS A 38 -14.91 -7.36 26.01
CA LYS A 38 -15.21 -8.79 25.86
C LYS A 38 -15.81 -9.31 27.16
N ASP A 39 -14.97 -9.70 28.11
CA ASP A 39 -15.39 -10.03 29.48
C ASP A 39 -15.34 -8.79 30.40
N GLU A 40 -14.33 -7.96 30.19
CA GLU A 40 -14.11 -6.68 30.85
C GLU A 40 -13.73 -5.62 29.82
N LEU A 41 -13.71 -4.36 30.26
CA LEU A 41 -13.18 -3.26 29.45
C LEU A 41 -11.67 -3.41 29.34
N SER A 42 -11.17 -3.36 28.11
CA SER A 42 -9.76 -3.48 27.78
C SER A 42 -9.35 -2.35 26.85
N ILE A 43 -8.11 -1.90 26.99
CA ILE A 43 -7.49 -0.92 26.12
C ILE A 43 -6.21 -1.54 25.58
N ALA A 44 -6.12 -1.64 24.26
CA ALA A 44 -4.88 -1.99 23.58
C ALA A 44 -4.23 -0.76 22.95
N GLU A 45 -2.92 -0.67 23.02
CA GLU A 45 -2.11 0.39 22.45
C GLU A 45 -1.13 -0.24 21.47
N ILE A 46 -1.14 0.20 20.21
CA ILE A 46 -0.34 -0.40 19.13
C ILE A 46 0.45 0.69 18.44
N LEU A 47 1.76 0.50 18.33
CA LEU A 47 2.68 1.38 17.66
C LEU A 47 2.92 0.89 16.22
N PHE A 48 2.84 1.82 15.26
CA PHE A 48 3.01 1.58 13.84
C PHE A 48 4.16 2.41 13.27
N GLU A 49 4.96 1.79 12.41
CA GLU A 49 5.98 2.42 11.58
C GLU A 49 5.77 2.01 10.13
N ASN A 50 5.49 2.96 9.25
CA ASN A 50 5.29 2.73 7.81
C ASN A 50 4.30 1.59 7.49
N GLY A 51 3.18 1.56 8.21
CA GLY A 51 2.13 0.54 8.07
C GLY A 51 2.42 -0.78 8.80
N LYS A 52 3.58 -0.93 9.44
CA LYS A 52 3.93 -2.14 10.20
C LYS A 52 3.70 -1.92 11.69
N ALA A 53 2.95 -2.82 12.33
CA ALA A 53 2.89 -2.85 13.79
C ALA A 53 4.23 -3.33 14.37
N ILE A 54 4.84 -2.52 15.22
CA ILE A 54 6.17 -2.79 15.80
C ILE A 54 6.11 -3.08 17.30
N ALA A 55 5.13 -2.54 18.01
CA ALA A 55 4.91 -2.82 19.42
C ALA A 55 3.42 -2.81 19.75
N ALA A 56 3.00 -3.64 20.70
CA ALA A 56 1.63 -3.70 21.16
C ALA A 56 1.55 -4.02 22.65
N GLU A 57 0.65 -3.35 23.36
CA GLU A 57 0.28 -3.68 24.73
C GLU A 57 -1.24 -3.74 24.83
N LEU A 58 -1.76 -4.67 25.61
CA LEU A 58 -3.17 -4.74 25.99
C LEU A 58 -3.27 -4.70 27.50
N THR A 59 -4.02 -3.75 28.02
CA THR A 59 -4.32 -3.61 29.45
C THR A 59 -5.79 -3.87 29.71
N LYS A 60 -6.05 -4.82 30.61
CA LYS A 60 -7.38 -5.11 31.14
C LYS A 60 -7.67 -4.26 32.36
N ILE A 61 -8.75 -3.48 32.35
CA ILE A 61 -8.95 -2.40 33.32
C ILE A 61 -9.30 -2.93 34.72
N LYS A 62 -10.17 -3.94 34.83
CA LYS A 62 -10.62 -4.47 36.13
C LYS A 62 -9.59 -5.43 36.71
N SER A 63 -9.05 -6.34 35.92
CA SER A 63 -8.04 -7.30 36.37
C SER A 63 -6.63 -6.70 36.50
N LYS A 64 -6.39 -5.52 35.93
CA LYS A 64 -5.06 -4.87 35.83
C LYS A 64 -4.01 -5.75 35.14
N LYS A 65 -4.45 -6.76 34.39
CA LYS A 65 -3.56 -7.64 33.63
C LYS A 65 -3.07 -6.91 32.39
N SER A 66 -1.76 -6.97 32.13
CA SER A 66 -1.16 -6.48 30.90
C SER A 66 -0.62 -7.65 30.08
N LEU A 67 -0.81 -7.58 28.77
CA LEU A 67 -0.26 -8.49 27.77
C LEU A 67 0.54 -7.66 26.77
N GLY A 68 1.66 -8.20 26.29
CA GLY A 68 2.55 -7.51 25.36
C GLY A 68 2.81 -8.28 24.07
N GLY A 69 3.20 -7.53 23.04
CA GLY A 69 3.61 -8.06 21.74
C GLY A 69 2.52 -8.88 21.06
N ASP A 70 2.90 -10.03 20.54
CA ASP A 70 2.02 -10.93 19.78
C ASP A 70 0.80 -11.40 20.60
N ASN A 71 0.94 -11.50 21.94
CA ASN A 71 -0.17 -11.87 22.82
C ASN A 71 -1.26 -10.79 22.86
N ALA A 72 -0.88 -9.50 22.84
CA ALA A 72 -1.85 -8.41 22.79
C ALA A 72 -2.59 -8.41 21.44
N ILE A 73 -1.85 -8.62 20.36
CA ILE A 73 -2.39 -8.68 18.99
C ILE A 73 -3.37 -9.84 18.81
N SER A 74 -3.02 -11.03 19.28
CA SER A 74 -3.86 -12.22 19.14
C SER A 74 -5.21 -12.10 19.86
N GLU A 75 -5.31 -11.29 20.92
CA GLU A 75 -6.56 -11.08 21.65
C GLU A 75 -7.50 -10.07 20.94
N ILE A 76 -6.94 -9.17 20.11
CA ILE A 76 -7.72 -8.09 19.47
C ILE A 76 -8.03 -8.32 17.99
N LYS A 77 -7.28 -9.21 17.31
CA LYS A 77 -7.37 -9.41 15.86
C LYS A 77 -8.78 -9.78 15.36
N ASP A 78 -9.57 -10.50 16.16
CA ASP A 78 -10.88 -11.02 15.76
C ASP A 78 -12.04 -10.15 16.30
N LEU A 79 -11.77 -8.93 16.75
CA LEU A 79 -12.79 -8.06 17.34
C LEU A 79 -13.58 -7.32 16.27
N GLU A 80 -14.89 -7.52 16.28
CA GLU A 80 -15.82 -6.88 15.34
C GLU A 80 -16.28 -5.49 15.77
N ASN A 81 -16.28 -5.22 17.08
CA ASN A 81 -16.79 -3.98 17.65
C ASN A 81 -15.74 -3.32 18.53
N VAL A 82 -14.90 -2.50 17.92
CA VAL A 82 -13.88 -1.72 18.62
C VAL A 82 -14.03 -0.23 18.36
N VAL A 83 -13.52 0.57 19.30
CA VAL A 83 -13.30 2.01 19.10
C VAL A 83 -11.80 2.21 18.99
N VAL A 84 -11.34 2.75 17.85
CA VAL A 84 -9.93 2.99 17.58
C VAL A 84 -9.69 4.49 17.51
N GLU A 85 -8.86 4.99 18.41
CA GLU A 85 -8.32 6.34 18.37
C GLU A 85 -6.96 6.30 17.68
N VAL A 86 -6.77 7.12 16.66
CA VAL A 86 -5.55 7.13 15.85
C VAL A 86 -4.75 8.39 16.14
N TYR A 87 -3.45 8.22 16.38
CA TYR A 87 -2.53 9.28 16.77
C TYR A 87 -1.31 9.29 15.85
N THR A 88 -1.19 10.31 15.02
CA THR A 88 -0.06 10.46 14.08
C THR A 88 1.19 10.92 14.82
N LEU A 89 2.35 10.37 14.47
CA LEU A 89 3.64 10.79 15.01
C LEU A 89 4.68 10.98 13.89
N ALA A 90 5.68 11.82 14.15
CA ALA A 90 6.84 11.90 13.28
C ALA A 90 7.65 10.60 13.35
N PRO A 91 8.27 10.14 12.24
CA PRO A 91 9.05 8.90 12.23
C PRO A 91 10.18 8.85 13.28
N GLY A 92 10.80 10.00 13.57
CA GLY A 92 11.85 10.10 14.59
C GLY A 92 11.34 9.84 16.02
N ASP A 93 10.08 10.16 16.31
CA ASP A 93 9.48 9.95 17.63
C ASP A 93 9.01 8.50 17.81
N VAL A 94 8.52 7.87 16.74
CA VAL A 94 8.15 6.44 16.75
C VAL A 94 9.34 5.57 17.14
N LYS A 95 10.53 5.85 16.60
CA LYS A 95 11.76 5.12 16.94
C LYS A 95 12.13 5.25 18.42
N LYS A 96 12.09 6.46 18.97
CA LYS A 96 12.37 6.71 20.40
C LYS A 96 11.36 5.96 21.29
N ILE A 97 10.08 6.02 20.93
CA ILE A 97 9.02 5.32 21.66
C ILE A 97 9.23 3.81 21.59
N PHE A 98 9.61 3.27 20.43
CA PHE A 98 9.90 1.84 20.30
C PHE A 98 11.08 1.40 21.18
N GLU A 99 12.16 2.18 21.24
CA GLU A 99 13.31 1.90 22.12
C GLU A 99 12.93 1.87 23.60
N MET A 100 12.06 2.78 24.04
CA MET A 100 11.54 2.81 25.41
C MET A 100 10.60 1.63 25.73
N ASN A 101 10.08 0.95 24.71
CA ASN A 101 9.03 -0.07 24.84
C ASN A 101 9.44 -1.43 24.25
N ARG A 102 10.74 -1.74 24.17
CA ARG A 102 11.26 -3.02 23.62
C ARG A 102 10.64 -4.28 24.22
N GLY A 103 10.10 -4.23 25.44
CA GLY A 103 9.39 -5.36 26.07
C GLY A 103 8.04 -5.72 25.42
N PHE A 104 7.53 -4.90 24.50
CA PHE A 104 6.23 -5.04 23.83
C PHE A 104 6.36 -5.32 22.33
N GLU A 105 7.55 -5.72 21.88
CA GLU A 105 7.85 -5.97 20.46
C GLU A 105 6.88 -7.00 19.86
N VAL A 106 6.35 -6.67 18.68
CA VAL A 106 5.55 -7.57 17.85
C VAL A 106 6.49 -8.23 16.86
N LYS A 107 6.67 -9.55 16.98
CA LYS A 107 7.63 -10.31 16.17
C LYS A 107 6.96 -10.94 14.97
N GLU A 108 5.79 -11.52 15.20
CA GLU A 108 4.97 -12.02 14.10
C GLU A 108 4.30 -10.84 13.43
N MET A 109 4.73 -10.56 12.20
CA MET A 109 3.93 -9.73 11.32
C MET A 109 2.52 -10.33 11.31
N PHE A 110 1.52 -9.48 11.56
CA PHE A 110 0.17 -9.72 11.07
C PHE A 110 0.32 -10.31 9.66
N PRO A 111 -0.06 -11.58 9.41
CA PRO A 111 -0.27 -11.97 8.05
C PRO A 111 -1.49 -11.16 7.61
N LEU A 112 -1.23 -10.06 6.90
CA LEU A 112 -2.17 -9.57 5.92
C LEU A 112 -2.22 -10.65 4.85
N GLN A 113 -2.96 -11.73 5.13
CA GLN A 113 -3.71 -12.36 4.07
C GLN A 113 -4.57 -11.23 3.54
N SER A 114 -4.14 -10.67 2.41
CA SER A 114 -5.08 -10.14 1.45
C SER A 114 -6.27 -11.09 1.49
N VAL A 115 -7.46 -10.56 1.75
CA VAL A 115 -8.70 -11.28 1.52
C VAL A 115 -8.87 -11.40 0.00
N GLY A 116 -7.93 -12.07 -0.66
CA GLY A 116 -8.30 -13.04 -1.68
C GLY A 116 -8.97 -14.21 -0.94
N PRO A 117 -9.97 -14.86 -1.54
CA PRO A 117 -10.67 -15.96 -0.90
C PRO A 117 -9.66 -17.01 -0.42
N LYS A 118 -9.73 -17.33 0.88
CA LYS A 118 -8.85 -18.30 1.55
C LYS A 118 -8.75 -19.60 0.74
N THR A 119 -7.55 -19.89 0.23
CA THR A 119 -7.13 -21.26 -0.02
C THR A 119 -6.04 -21.61 0.98
N ASP A 120 -6.43 -22.15 2.13
CA ASP A 120 -5.50 -22.79 3.06
C ASP A 120 -4.87 -24.01 2.36
N LEU A 121 -3.59 -23.88 2.01
CA LEU A 121 -2.74 -24.95 1.46
C LEU A 121 -2.37 -26.03 2.49
N LYS A 122 -3.19 -26.22 3.54
CA LYS A 122 -3.06 -27.32 4.52
C LYS A 122 -4.23 -28.31 4.53
N ALA A 123 -5.15 -28.24 3.57
CA ALA A 123 -6.22 -29.24 3.38
C ALA A 123 -6.06 -29.98 2.03
N LYS A 124 -4.88 -30.56 1.75
CA LYS A 124 -4.67 -31.34 0.52
C LYS A 124 -5.30 -32.74 0.56
N SER A 125 -5.80 -33.23 1.70
CA SER A 125 -6.44 -34.55 1.77
C SER A 125 -7.97 -34.53 1.69
N GLU A 126 -8.64 -33.48 2.16
CA GLU A 126 -10.12 -33.45 2.25
C GLU A 126 -10.79 -32.82 1.01
N LYS A 127 -10.13 -31.84 0.37
CA LYS A 127 -10.68 -31.15 -0.81
C LYS A 127 -10.81 -32.09 -2.02
N GLY A 128 -9.86 -33.01 -2.21
CA GLY A 128 -9.93 -34.02 -3.27
C GLY A 128 -11.09 -35.02 -3.06
N ALA A 129 -11.28 -35.49 -1.83
CA ALA A 129 -12.34 -36.42 -1.49
C ALA A 129 -13.75 -35.81 -1.62
N LEU A 130 -13.90 -34.51 -1.36
CA LEU A 130 -15.17 -33.79 -1.55
C LEU A 130 -15.50 -33.57 -3.03
N LEU A 131 -14.53 -33.24 -3.87
CA LEU A 131 -14.74 -33.03 -5.30
C LEU A 131 -15.23 -34.32 -6.00
N GLU A 132 -14.66 -35.47 -5.64
CA GLU A 132 -15.14 -36.78 -6.10
C GLU A 132 -16.53 -37.10 -5.55
N LYS A 133 -16.78 -36.88 -4.25
CA LYS A 133 -18.08 -37.17 -3.62
C LYS A 133 -19.25 -36.41 -4.27
N TYR A 134 -19.00 -35.18 -4.72
CA TYR A 134 -20.01 -34.33 -5.34
C TYR A 134 -19.93 -34.28 -6.87
N ASN A 135 -19.08 -35.10 -7.50
CA ASN A 135 -18.92 -35.20 -8.95
C ASN A 135 -18.60 -33.84 -9.63
N ILE A 136 -17.87 -32.98 -8.94
CA ILE A 136 -17.54 -31.63 -9.40
C ILE A 136 -16.23 -31.70 -10.19
N SER A 137 -16.31 -31.55 -11.51
CA SER A 137 -15.13 -31.39 -12.35
C SER A 137 -14.57 -29.98 -12.20
N LEU A 138 -13.24 -29.87 -12.09
CA LEU A 138 -12.56 -28.58 -12.16
C LEU A 138 -12.78 -27.98 -13.56
N PRO A 139 -13.19 -26.70 -13.66
CA PRO A 139 -13.37 -26.05 -14.95
C PRO A 139 -12.02 -25.95 -15.69
N GLN A 140 -12.08 -26.04 -17.02
CA GLN A 140 -10.88 -25.93 -17.85
C GLN A 140 -10.43 -24.46 -17.96
N GLU A 141 -9.16 -24.20 -18.28
CA GLU A 141 -8.59 -22.84 -18.35
C GLU A 141 -9.43 -21.89 -19.23
N ASN A 142 -9.96 -22.39 -20.35
CA ASN A 142 -10.80 -21.62 -21.26
C ASN A 142 -12.18 -21.25 -20.66
N GLU A 143 -12.71 -22.09 -19.76
CA GLU A 143 -13.96 -21.81 -19.03
C GLU A 143 -13.72 -20.79 -17.92
N ILE A 144 -12.53 -20.79 -17.33
CA ILE A 144 -12.12 -19.81 -16.31
C ILE A 144 -12.00 -18.42 -16.94
N GLU A 145 -11.36 -18.30 -18.11
CA GLU A 145 -11.24 -17.02 -18.82
C GLU A 145 -12.61 -16.43 -19.17
N SER A 146 -13.52 -17.25 -19.71
CA SER A 146 -14.87 -16.79 -20.03
C SER A 146 -15.72 -16.47 -18.80
N LEU A 147 -15.52 -17.17 -17.66
CA LEU A 147 -16.15 -16.82 -16.39
C LEU A 147 -15.64 -15.49 -15.83
N ILE A 148 -14.34 -15.23 -15.94
CA ILE A 148 -13.71 -13.97 -15.53
C ILE A 148 -14.23 -12.81 -16.39
N GLU A 149 -14.28 -13.00 -17.71
CA GLU A 149 -14.75 -11.98 -18.66
C GLU A 149 -16.24 -11.65 -18.44
N ASN A 150 -17.07 -12.66 -18.14
CA ASN A 150 -18.49 -12.47 -17.83
C ASN A 150 -18.73 -11.88 -16.42
N ALA A 151 -17.90 -12.20 -15.43
CA ALA A 151 -18.05 -11.75 -14.05
C ALA A 151 -17.50 -10.33 -13.81
N ILE A 152 -16.50 -9.89 -14.59
CA ILE A 152 -15.83 -8.59 -14.46
C ILE A 152 -16.47 -7.52 -15.36
N GLY A 153 -17.71 -7.73 -15.82
CA GLY A 153 -18.47 -6.76 -16.60
C GLY A 153 -18.29 -5.34 -16.06
N ASN A 154 -17.60 -4.50 -16.83
CA ASN A 154 -17.35 -3.07 -16.60
C ASN A 154 -16.85 -2.68 -15.19
N SER A 155 -15.94 -3.44 -14.58
CA SER A 155 -15.22 -2.92 -13.41
C SER A 155 -14.20 -1.85 -13.84
N GLU A 156 -14.17 -0.70 -13.15
CA GLU A 156 -13.21 0.39 -13.40
C GLU A 156 -11.75 -0.12 -13.42
N PHE A 157 -11.45 -1.15 -12.63
CA PHE A 157 -10.14 -1.78 -12.56
C PHE A 157 -9.72 -2.46 -13.87
N TYR A 158 -10.65 -3.09 -14.60
CA TYR A 158 -10.34 -3.73 -15.88
C TYR A 158 -10.08 -2.68 -16.97
N VAL A 159 -10.86 -1.59 -16.95
CA VAL A 159 -10.67 -0.43 -17.85
C VAL A 159 -9.31 0.21 -17.63
N GLU A 160 -8.85 0.33 -16.38
CA GLU A 160 -7.55 0.91 -16.06
C GLU A 160 -6.38 0.03 -16.54
N ILE A 161 -6.51 -1.30 -16.40
CA ILE A 161 -5.52 -2.26 -16.91
C ILE A 161 -5.47 -2.22 -18.45
N GLU A 162 -6.63 -2.20 -19.11
CA GLU A 162 -6.69 -2.16 -20.57
C GLU A 162 -6.16 -0.83 -21.12
N LYS A 163 -6.48 0.28 -20.47
CA LYS A 163 -5.91 1.60 -20.77
C LYS A 163 -4.39 1.60 -20.64
N GLN A 164 -3.83 1.02 -19.58
CA GLN A 164 -2.37 0.92 -19.41
C GLN A 164 -1.74 0.05 -20.51
N LYS A 165 -2.35 -1.09 -20.86
CA LYS A 165 -1.90 -1.94 -21.97
C LYS A 165 -1.91 -1.20 -23.31
N ILE A 166 -2.92 -0.37 -23.56
CA ILE A 166 -3.00 0.46 -24.77
C ILE A 166 -1.89 1.51 -24.75
N LEU A 167 -1.71 2.23 -23.65
CA LEU A 167 -0.65 3.24 -23.51
C LEU A 167 0.74 2.64 -23.78
N ASP A 168 1.02 1.46 -23.21
CA ASP A 168 2.28 0.75 -23.40
C ASP A 168 2.46 0.28 -24.86
N LYS A 169 1.40 -0.25 -25.48
CA LYS A 169 1.41 -0.69 -26.89
C LYS A 169 1.75 0.43 -27.87
N TYR A 170 1.30 1.65 -27.58
CA TYR A 170 1.57 2.83 -28.40
C TYR A 170 2.77 3.64 -27.91
N GLY A 171 3.50 3.17 -26.88
CA GLY A 171 4.67 3.85 -26.33
C GLY A 171 4.36 5.21 -25.68
N ILE A 172 3.10 5.43 -25.29
CA ILE A 172 2.64 6.68 -24.68
C ILE A 172 2.99 6.64 -23.19
N LYS A 173 4.08 7.31 -22.82
CA LYS A 173 4.46 7.47 -21.43
C LYS A 173 3.60 8.56 -20.77
N LYS A 174 3.19 8.33 -19.53
CA LYS A 174 2.57 9.38 -18.73
C LYS A 174 3.62 10.47 -18.47
N PRO A 175 3.35 11.75 -18.82
CA PRO A 175 4.30 12.83 -18.58
C PRO A 175 4.55 12.99 -17.08
N LYS A 176 5.76 13.42 -16.74
CA LYS A 176 6.13 13.76 -15.35
C LYS A 176 5.43 15.06 -14.94
N ASP A 177 5.28 15.27 -13.63
CA ASP A 177 4.60 16.45 -13.09
C ASP A 177 5.25 17.77 -13.60
N GLU A 178 6.58 17.81 -13.73
CA GLU A 178 7.34 18.94 -14.29
C GLU A 178 7.02 19.19 -15.78
N GLU A 179 6.82 18.14 -16.58
CA GLU A 179 6.43 18.25 -17.99
C GLU A 179 4.98 18.73 -18.11
N ILE A 180 4.12 18.33 -17.18
CA ILE A 180 2.73 18.78 -17.09
C ILE A 180 2.68 20.28 -16.81
N GLU A 181 3.47 20.76 -15.85
CA GLU A 181 3.57 22.18 -15.53
C GLU A 181 4.07 23.01 -16.71
N GLN A 182 5.08 22.53 -17.45
CA GLN A 182 5.56 23.18 -18.67
C GLN A 182 4.50 23.21 -19.79
N ILE A 183 3.75 22.12 -19.99
CA ILE A 183 2.66 22.08 -20.97
C ILE A 183 1.57 23.09 -20.59
N ILE A 184 1.24 23.19 -19.30
CA ILE A 184 0.25 24.15 -18.79
C ILE A 184 0.74 25.58 -19.01
N ALA A 185 1.98 25.91 -18.65
CA ALA A 185 2.53 27.24 -18.80
C ALA A 185 2.66 27.67 -20.28
N ASN A 186 3.11 26.77 -21.15
CA ASN A 186 3.14 27.00 -22.60
C ASN A 186 1.75 27.25 -23.18
N ALA A 187 0.72 26.56 -22.66
CA ALA A 187 -0.67 26.75 -23.10
C ALA A 187 -1.31 28.04 -22.55
N LEU A 188 -0.86 28.50 -21.37
CA LEU A 188 -1.32 29.74 -20.74
C LEU A 188 -0.55 30.98 -21.21
N GLY A 189 0.55 30.81 -21.94
CA GLY A 189 1.37 31.91 -22.45
C GLY A 189 2.16 32.64 -21.36
N GLU A 190 2.42 31.98 -20.24
CA GLU A 190 3.24 32.50 -19.16
C GLU A 190 4.72 32.18 -19.45
N GLU A 191 5.56 33.21 -19.54
CA GLU A 191 7.02 33.05 -19.60
C GLU A 191 7.51 32.57 -18.23
N ILE A 192 7.79 31.27 -18.10
CA ILE A 192 8.53 30.75 -16.95
C ILE A 192 9.99 31.19 -17.12
N GLU A 193 10.57 31.78 -16.06
CA GLU A 193 12.02 31.99 -15.97
C GLU A 193 12.76 30.71 -16.36
N GLU A 194 13.72 30.82 -17.29
CA GLU A 194 14.52 29.71 -17.77
C GLU A 194 15.11 28.93 -16.57
N VAL A 195 14.53 27.77 -16.27
CA VAL A 195 15.27 26.73 -15.57
C VAL A 195 16.28 26.24 -16.59
N GLU A 196 17.57 26.50 -16.34
CA GLU A 196 18.68 25.86 -17.05
C GLU A 196 18.50 24.34 -16.95
N LEU A 197 17.78 23.77 -17.91
CA LEU A 197 17.98 22.40 -18.29
C LEU A 197 19.40 22.35 -18.82
N GLU A 198 20.32 21.78 -18.05
CA GLU A 198 21.58 21.21 -18.57
C GLU A 198 21.25 20.05 -19.53
N ALA A 199 20.47 20.32 -20.58
CA ALA A 199 20.51 19.56 -21.79
C ALA A 199 21.80 19.99 -22.48
N ASP A 200 22.82 19.15 -22.34
CA ASP A 200 24.15 19.31 -22.92
C ASP A 200 24.02 19.56 -24.45
N PHE A 201 23.88 20.84 -24.83
CA PHE A 201 23.50 21.24 -26.18
C PHE A 201 24.56 20.82 -27.19
N GLU A 202 25.80 20.65 -26.73
CA GLU A 202 26.89 20.08 -27.51
C GLU A 202 26.66 18.59 -27.84
N SER A 203 26.13 17.80 -26.89
CA SER A 203 25.75 16.41 -27.13
C SER A 203 24.69 16.32 -28.23
N VAL A 204 23.59 17.07 -28.09
CA VAL A 204 22.48 17.04 -29.07
C VAL A 204 22.93 17.54 -30.44
N LYS A 205 23.75 18.59 -30.49
CA LYS A 205 24.34 19.11 -31.74
C LYS A 205 25.25 18.07 -32.40
N SER A 206 26.06 17.36 -31.63
CA SER A 206 26.95 16.32 -32.15
C SER A 206 26.16 15.12 -32.72
N GLU A 207 25.04 14.79 -32.10
CA GLU A 207 24.18 13.69 -32.52
C GLU A 207 23.40 14.03 -33.80
N ILE A 208 22.90 15.27 -33.90
CA ILE A 208 22.28 15.79 -35.13
C ILE A 208 23.29 15.84 -36.28
N ILE A 209 24.53 16.32 -36.03
CA ILE A 209 25.59 16.33 -37.05
C ILE A 209 25.89 14.90 -37.52
N LYS A 210 26.02 13.93 -36.60
CA LYS A 210 26.20 12.53 -36.96
C LYS A 210 25.06 12.00 -37.83
N ILE A 211 23.81 12.25 -37.46
CA ILE A 211 22.64 11.81 -38.23
C ILE A 211 22.67 12.44 -39.64
N LEU A 212 22.96 13.74 -39.73
CA LEU A 212 23.08 14.45 -41.01
C LEU A 212 24.23 13.92 -41.87
N GLU A 213 25.41 13.67 -41.29
CA GLU A 213 26.53 13.07 -42.02
C GLU A 213 26.22 11.66 -42.53
N THR A 214 25.47 10.87 -41.75
CA THR A 214 25.09 9.49 -42.11
C THR A 214 24.03 9.46 -43.21
N LYS A 215 23.15 10.47 -43.27
CA LYS A 215 22.01 10.51 -44.21
C LYS A 215 22.25 11.38 -45.45
N LEU A 216 23.05 12.43 -45.35
CA LEU A 216 23.22 13.46 -46.40
C LEU A 216 24.67 13.63 -46.88
N GLY A 217 25.63 12.94 -46.25
CA GLY A 217 27.06 13.14 -46.51
C GLY A 217 27.61 14.43 -45.90
N LYS A 218 28.94 14.56 -45.84
CA LYS A 218 29.61 15.67 -45.13
C LYS A 218 29.26 17.03 -45.75
N PRO A 219 28.76 18.01 -44.97
CA PRO A 219 28.53 19.36 -45.49
C PRO A 219 29.87 20.05 -45.79
N ALA A 220 29.98 20.65 -46.98
CA ALA A 220 31.17 21.38 -47.40
C ALA A 220 31.35 22.65 -46.54
N LYS A 221 32.53 22.81 -45.92
CA LYS A 221 32.90 24.02 -45.20
C LYS A 221 32.97 25.20 -46.18
N LYS A 222 32.16 26.24 -45.96
CA LYS A 222 32.34 27.54 -46.62
C LYS A 222 33.55 28.25 -45.99
N GLN A 223 34.48 28.67 -46.84
CA GLN A 223 35.55 29.63 -46.54
C GLN A 223 34.99 31.01 -46.24
#